data_AF-A0A6M1YS32-F1
#
_entry.id   AF-A0A6M1YS32-F1
#
_cell.length_a   1.000
_cell.length_b   1.000
_cell.length_c   1.000
_cell.angle_alpha   90.00
_cell.angle_beta   90.00
_cell.angle_gamma   90.00
#
_symmetry.space_group_name_H-M   'P 1'
#
loop_
_entity.id
_entity.type
_entity.pdbx_description
1 polymer ?
#
loop_
_entity_poly.entity_id
_entity_poly.type
_entity_poly.pdbx_seq_one_letter_code
_entity_poly.pdbx_strand_id
1 'polypeptide(L)'
;MQNQITTKLDPLVNINDVNPNILLDIRYATDNNFTKKVIYKTDICLVHKDTAIVLDKVQKYLEQLDLSLKIFDGYRPLWAQQILFDTLPDERYVGNPKKITRHTRGTAVDVTIINQVD
;
A
#
# COMPACT_ATOMS: atom_id res chain seq x y z
N MET A 1 26.09 -26.16 -15.96
CA MET A 1 25.89 -25.01 -15.05
C MET A 1 25.03 -23.98 -15.78
N GLN A 2 23.79 -23.78 -15.37
CA GLN A 2 23.05 -22.56 -15.70
C GLN A 2 21.83 -22.40 -14.79
N ASN A 3 21.93 -21.33 -14.00
CA ASN A 3 20.91 -20.47 -13.42
C ASN A 3 19.74 -21.13 -12.66
N GLN A 4 19.99 -21.32 -11.36
CA GLN A 4 18.95 -21.25 -10.34
C GLN A 4 18.15 -19.97 -10.55
N ILE A 5 16.89 -20.11 -10.98
CA ILE A 5 15.89 -19.06 -10.83
C ILE A 5 15.70 -18.92 -9.32
N THR A 6 16.44 -18.00 -8.70
CA THR A 6 16.11 -17.53 -7.37
C THR A 6 14.81 -16.74 -7.48
N THR A 7 13.67 -17.42 -7.49
CA THR A 7 12.39 -16.83 -7.12
C THR A 7 12.46 -16.48 -5.64
N LYS A 8 13.18 -15.41 -5.31
CA LYS A 8 13.00 -14.69 -4.07
C LYS A 8 11.59 -14.15 -4.17
N LEU A 9 10.60 -14.86 -3.61
CA LEU A 9 9.28 -14.28 -3.40
C LEU A 9 9.54 -12.94 -2.72
N ASP A 10 9.20 -11.83 -3.39
CA ASP A 10 9.21 -10.52 -2.76
C ASP A 10 8.35 -10.67 -1.50
N PRO A 11 8.93 -10.53 -0.28
CA PRO A 11 8.18 -10.84 0.93
C PRO A 11 7.27 -9.65 1.21
N LEU A 12 6.18 -9.57 0.45
CA LEU A 12 5.05 -8.76 0.80
C LEU A 12 4.48 -9.35 2.09
N VAL A 13 4.33 -8.49 3.09
CA VAL A 13 3.75 -8.82 4.39
C VAL A 13 2.54 -7.94 4.61
N ASN A 14 1.53 -8.45 5.32
CA ASN A 14 0.42 -7.63 5.77
C ASN A 14 0.91 -6.70 6.89
N ILE A 15 0.65 -5.40 6.75
CA ILE A 15 1.15 -4.41 7.70
C ILE A 15 0.57 -4.60 9.11
N ASN A 16 -0.70 -5.04 9.23
CA ASN A 16 -1.33 -5.28 10.53
C ASN A 16 -0.75 -6.50 11.26
N ASP A 17 -0.14 -7.45 10.55
CA ASP A 17 0.59 -8.57 11.19
C ASP A 17 1.91 -8.08 11.81
N VAL A 18 2.46 -6.97 11.29
CA VAL A 18 3.70 -6.33 11.78
C VAL A 18 3.40 -5.34 12.90
N ASN A 19 2.39 -4.50 12.73
CA ASN A 19 1.92 -3.58 13.76
C ASN A 19 0.39 -3.39 13.63
N PRO A 20 -0.41 -3.95 14.56
CA PRO A 20 -1.87 -3.89 14.50
C PRO A 20 -2.45 -2.50 14.80
N ASN A 21 -1.66 -1.57 15.37
CA ASN A 21 -2.10 -0.21 15.69
C ASN A 21 -2.12 0.72 14.46
N ILE A 22 -1.52 0.30 13.34
CA ILE A 22 -1.61 1.02 12.06
C ILE A 22 -3.00 0.84 11.50
N LEU A 23 -3.73 1.95 11.33
CA LEU A 23 -5.10 1.93 10.85
C LEU A 23 -5.14 1.84 9.32
N LEU A 24 -6.12 1.10 8.82
CA LEU A 24 -6.36 0.96 7.39
C LEU A 24 -7.67 1.63 6.98
N ASP A 25 -7.64 2.25 5.81
CA ASP A 25 -8.79 2.76 5.08
C ASP A 25 -8.52 2.57 3.58
N ILE A 26 -8.43 1.30 3.17
CA ILE A 26 -7.96 0.91 1.84
C ILE A 26 -8.98 1.35 0.78
N ARG A 27 -8.70 2.49 0.15
CA ARG A 27 -9.65 3.24 -0.68
C ARG A 27 -10.13 2.46 -1.90
N TYR A 28 -9.26 1.62 -2.45
CA TYR A 28 -9.60 0.79 -3.60
C TYR A 28 -10.36 -0.49 -3.23
N ALA A 29 -10.52 -0.81 -1.93
CA ALA A 29 -11.42 -1.87 -1.45
C ALA A 29 -12.86 -1.38 -1.19
N THR A 30 -13.12 -0.08 -1.37
CA THR A 30 -14.45 0.54 -1.25
C THR A 30 -14.76 1.35 -2.50
N ASP A 31 -15.95 1.95 -2.61
CA ASP A 31 -16.29 2.92 -3.67
C ASP A 31 -15.84 4.36 -3.33
N ASN A 32 -15.27 4.57 -2.15
CA ASN A 32 -14.72 5.85 -1.68
C ASN A 32 -13.33 6.12 -2.29
N ASN A 33 -13.26 6.09 -3.62
CA ASN A 33 -12.10 6.46 -4.41
C ASN A 33 -12.54 7.20 -5.68
N PHE A 34 -11.57 7.70 -6.45
CA PHE A 34 -11.88 8.52 -7.63
C PHE A 34 -12.57 7.74 -8.77
N THR A 35 -12.46 6.41 -8.80
CA THR A 35 -13.12 5.56 -9.80
C THR A 35 -14.58 5.27 -9.47
N LYS A 36 -15.02 5.54 -8.23
CA LYS A 36 -16.36 5.21 -7.70
C LYS A 36 -16.72 3.73 -7.82
N LYS A 37 -15.72 2.85 -7.87
CA LYS A 37 -15.87 1.40 -7.96
C LYS A 37 -14.97 0.71 -6.94
N VAL A 38 -15.43 -0.43 -6.45
CA VAL A 38 -14.61 -1.36 -5.66
C VAL A 38 -13.67 -2.10 -6.60
N ILE A 39 -12.36 -2.01 -6.37
CA ILE A 39 -11.32 -2.60 -7.23
C ILE A 39 -10.67 -3.80 -6.52
N TYR A 40 -10.29 -3.67 -5.26
CA TYR A 40 -9.73 -4.74 -4.45
C TYR A 40 -10.85 -5.61 -3.85
N LYS A 41 -10.55 -6.90 -3.66
CA LYS A 41 -11.47 -7.85 -3.02
C LYS A 41 -11.40 -7.84 -1.49
N THR A 42 -10.36 -7.23 -0.95
CA THR A 42 -10.03 -7.21 0.48
C THR A 42 -9.36 -5.87 0.79
N ASP A 43 -9.53 -5.45 2.04
CA ASP A 43 -9.02 -4.22 2.64
C ASP A 43 -7.71 -4.42 3.41
N ILE A 44 -6.96 -5.50 3.15
CA ILE A 44 -5.62 -5.68 3.72
C ILE A 44 -4.61 -4.78 3.00
N CYS A 45 -3.57 -4.39 3.73
CA CYS A 45 -2.45 -3.64 3.17
C CYS A 45 -1.19 -4.48 3.16
N LEU A 46 -0.80 -4.93 1.97
CA LEU A 46 0.46 -5.62 1.75
C LEU A 46 1.56 -4.60 1.43
N VAL A 47 2.75 -4.75 2.01
CA VAL A 47 3.93 -3.95 1.68
C VAL A 47 5.18 -4.82 1.71
N HIS A 48 6.26 -4.38 1.06
CA HIS A 48 7.55 -5.06 1.17
C HIS A 48 8.00 -5.10 2.64
N LYS A 49 8.58 -6.20 3.10
CA LYS A 49 9.03 -6.40 4.48
C LYS A 49 9.84 -5.21 5.03
N ASP A 50 10.79 -4.69 4.26
CA ASP A 50 11.60 -3.54 4.70
C ASP A 50 10.78 -2.26 4.86
N THR A 51 9.76 -2.06 4.02
CA THR A 51 8.79 -0.97 4.17
C THR A 51 7.97 -1.15 5.44
N ALA A 52 7.51 -2.37 5.75
CA ALA A 52 6.79 -2.65 6.99
C ALA A 52 7.61 -2.32 8.25
N ILE A 53 8.91 -2.68 8.26
CA ILE A 53 9.82 -2.38 9.38
C ILE A 53 9.95 -0.87 9.60
N VAL A 54 10.01 -0.08 8.53
CA VAL A 54 10.10 1.38 8.64
C VAL A 54 8.78 1.97 9.12
N LEU A 55 7.64 1.48 8.60
CA LEU A 55 6.31 1.93 9.03
C LEU A 55 6.04 1.63 10.51
N ASP A 56 6.46 0.48 11.01
CA ASP A 56 6.39 0.15 12.44
C ASP A 56 7.14 1.17 13.30
N LYS A 57 8.35 1.57 12.88
CA LYS A 57 9.13 2.61 13.58
C LYS A 57 8.42 3.96 13.57
N VAL A 58 7.83 4.34 12.43
CA VAL A 58 7.06 5.59 12.30
C VAL A 58 5.84 5.55 13.22
N GLN A 59 5.09 4.45 13.21
CA GLN A 59 3.92 4.27 14.08
C GLN A 59 4.32 4.40 15.56
N LYS A 60 5.36 3.69 16.01
CA LYS A 60 5.86 3.78 17.39
C LYS A 60 6.30 5.18 17.81
N TYR A 61 6.80 5.98 16.86
CA TYR A 61 7.14 7.37 17.12
C TYR A 61 5.89 8.25 17.24
N LEU A 62 4.89 8.04 16.38
CA LEU A 62 3.63 8.78 16.41
C LEU A 62 2.79 8.47 17.65
N GLU A 63 2.82 7.23 18.15
CA GLU A 63 2.16 6.82 19.39
C GLU A 63 2.67 7.62 20.60
N GLN A 64 3.93 8.07 20.60
CA GLN A 64 4.48 8.94 21.66
C GLN A 64 3.90 10.37 21.63
N LEU A 65 3.20 10.72 20.56
CA LEU A 65 2.61 12.03 20.31
C LEU A 65 1.07 11.96 20.32
N ASP A 66 0.48 10.85 20.75
CA ASP A 66 -0.96 10.56 20.66
C ASP A 66 -1.49 10.64 19.21
N LEU A 67 -0.67 10.21 18.24
CA LEU A 67 -0.97 10.19 16.81
C LEU A 67 -0.88 8.76 16.26
N SER A 68 -1.53 8.51 15.12
CA SER A 68 -1.46 7.21 14.42
C SER A 68 -1.42 7.37 12.89
N LEU A 69 -0.76 6.43 12.21
CA LEU A 69 -0.85 6.30 10.76
C LEU A 69 -2.21 5.73 10.35
N LYS A 70 -2.76 6.30 9.29
CA LYS A 70 -3.85 5.69 8.51
C LYS A 70 -3.42 5.50 7.07
N ILE A 71 -3.41 4.25 6.60
CA ILE A 71 -2.95 3.88 5.26
C ILE A 71 -4.15 3.70 4.32
N PHE A 72 -4.03 4.29 3.13
CA PHE A 72 -5.04 4.28 2.07
C PHE A 72 -4.72 3.33 0.92
N ASP A 73 -3.44 3.08 0.64
CA ASP A 73 -2.98 2.10 -0.33
C ASP A 73 -1.54 1.67 -0.05
N GLY A 74 -1.20 0.44 -0.42
CA GLY A 74 0.13 -0.15 -0.26
C GLY A 74 0.58 -0.78 -1.56
N TYR A 75 0.80 -2.10 -1.54
CA TYR A 75 1.02 -2.88 -2.76
C TYR A 75 -0.20 -2.81 -3.67
N ARG A 76 0.02 -2.33 -4.90
CA ARG A 76 -0.98 -2.29 -5.95
C ARG A 76 -0.61 -3.29 -7.05
N PRO A 77 -1.39 -4.37 -7.24
CA PRO A 77 -1.17 -5.27 -8.37
C PRO A 77 -1.23 -4.54 -9.72
N LEU A 78 -0.50 -5.04 -10.71
CA LEU A 78 -0.45 -4.42 -12.04
C LEU A 78 -1.83 -4.28 -12.69
N TRP A 79 -2.71 -5.28 -12.51
CA TRP A 79 -4.07 -5.22 -13.05
C TRP A 79 -4.89 -4.08 -12.44
N ALA A 80 -4.68 -3.76 -11.15
CA ALA A 80 -5.35 -2.64 -10.51
C ALA A 80 -4.76 -1.31 -10.99
N GLN A 81 -3.43 -1.23 -11.15
CA GLN A 81 -2.76 -0.08 -11.74
C GLN A 81 -3.30 0.23 -13.15
N GLN A 82 -3.57 -0.79 -13.96
CA GLN A 82 -4.19 -0.64 -15.27
C GLN A 82 -5.61 -0.04 -15.16
N ILE A 83 -6.46 -0.56 -14.28
CA ILE A 83 -7.82 -0.02 -14.06
C ILE A 83 -7.79 1.46 -13.65
N LEU A 84 -6.89 1.83 -12.73
CA LEU A 84 -6.74 3.22 -12.31
C LEU A 84 -6.31 4.11 -13.46
N PHE A 85 -5.36 3.66 -14.27
CA PHE A 85 -4.85 4.41 -15.41
C PHE A 85 -5.90 4.53 -16.53
N ASP A 86 -6.68 3.49 -16.78
CA ASP A 86 -7.79 3.53 -17.75
C ASP A 86 -8.87 4.52 -17.31
N THR A 87 -9.05 4.71 -16.00
CA THR A 87 -9.99 5.68 -15.43
C THR A 87 -9.46 7.12 -15.51
N LEU A 88 -8.17 7.32 -15.25
CA LEU A 88 -7.50 8.63 -15.34
C LEU A 88 -6.11 8.47 -15.98
N PRO A 89 -6.01 8.56 -17.32
CA PRO A 89 -4.75 8.34 -18.05
C PRO A 89 -3.85 9.58 -18.00
N ASP A 90 -3.50 10.01 -16.79
CA ASP A 90 -2.66 11.16 -16.51
C ASP A 90 -1.52 10.75 -15.56
N GLU A 91 -0.30 10.65 -16.11
CA GLU A 91 0.89 10.20 -15.37
C GLU A 91 1.27 11.13 -14.20
N ARG A 92 0.71 12.34 -14.12
CA ARG A 92 0.88 13.24 -12.96
C ARG A 92 0.21 12.69 -11.70
N TYR A 93 -0.88 11.93 -11.86
CA TYR A 93 -1.69 11.42 -10.76
C TYR A 93 -1.67 9.89 -10.68
N VAL A 94 -1.64 9.20 -11.83
CA VAL A 94 -1.69 7.73 -11.90
C VAL A 94 -0.54 7.22 -12.76
N GLY A 95 0.36 6.46 -12.15
CA GLY A 95 1.53 5.91 -12.85
C GLY A 95 1.15 5.05 -14.07
N ASN A 96 1.93 5.17 -15.15
CA ASN A 96 1.71 4.38 -16.36
C ASN A 96 1.94 2.88 -16.09
N PRO A 97 0.96 2.00 -16.34
CA PRO A 97 1.06 0.56 -16.06
C PRO A 97 2.14 -0.14 -16.90
N LYS A 98 2.62 0.46 -17.99
CA LYS A 98 3.76 -0.07 -18.75
C LYS A 98 5.10 0.04 -18.01
N LYS A 99 5.14 0.75 -16.88
CA LYS A 99 6.31 0.95 -16.02
C LYS A 99 6.08 0.25 -14.68
N ILE A 100 7.13 -0.37 -14.13
CA ILE A 100 7.10 -0.84 -12.74
C ILE A 100 7.05 0.41 -11.83
N THR A 101 5.99 0.54 -11.04
CA THR A 101 5.82 1.65 -10.10
C THR A 101 6.34 1.27 -8.71
N ARG A 102 6.31 2.21 -7.76
CA ARG A 102 6.66 1.92 -6.36
C ARG A 102 5.57 1.08 -5.67
N HIS A 103 4.30 1.38 -5.92
CA HIS A 103 3.17 0.58 -5.41
C HIS A 103 3.18 -0.85 -5.94
N THR A 104 3.50 -1.08 -7.23
CA THR A 104 3.58 -2.46 -7.77
C THR A 104 4.75 -3.26 -7.19
N ARG A 105 5.67 -2.63 -6.44
CA ARG A 105 6.76 -3.29 -5.70
C ARG A 105 6.49 -3.39 -4.20
N GLY A 106 5.37 -2.84 -3.72
CA GLY A 106 5.07 -2.74 -2.29
C GLY A 106 6.01 -1.81 -1.51
N THR A 107 6.73 -0.91 -2.19
CA THR A 107 7.71 0.01 -1.57
C THR A 107 7.21 1.43 -1.42
N ALA A 108 5.91 1.65 -1.62
CA ALA A 108 5.23 2.92 -1.37
C ALA A 108 3.92 2.65 -0.63
N VAL A 109 3.50 3.66 0.14
CA VAL A 109 2.20 3.72 0.79
C VAL A 109 1.61 5.11 0.60
N ASP A 110 0.31 5.17 0.37
CA ASP A 110 -0.48 6.41 0.45
C ASP A 110 -1.04 6.51 1.86
N VAL A 111 -0.71 7.55 2.62
CA VAL A 111 -1.02 7.62 4.06
C VAL A 111 -1.39 9.02 4.52
N THR A 112 -2.00 9.08 5.70
CA THR A 112 -2.15 10.29 6.48
C THR A 112 -1.81 10.03 7.95
N ILE A 113 -1.76 11.10 8.75
CA ILE A 113 -1.63 11.04 10.20
C ILE A 113 -2.97 11.48 10.78
N ILE A 114 -3.44 10.75 11.79
CA ILE A 114 -4.64 11.10 12.56
C ILE A 114 -4.27 11.24 14.03
N ASN A 115 -5.14 11.91 14.80
CA ASN A 115 -5.12 11.74 16.25
C ASN A 115 -5.44 10.28 16.58
N GLN A 116 -4.79 9.76 17.60
CA GLN A 116 -5.18 8.49 18.17
C GLN A 116 -6.61 8.64 18.70
N VAL A 117 -7.49 7.75 18.27
CA VAL A 117 -8.85 7.71 18.80
C VAL A 117 -8.78 6.87 20.07
N ASP A 118 -9.26 7.43 21.18
CA ASP A 118 -9.37 6.73 22.47
C ASP A 118 -10.11 5.38 22.35
#